data_AF-A0A411WTY8-F1
#
_entry.id   AF-A0A411WTY8-F1
#
_cell.length_a   1.000
_cell.length_b   1.000
_cell.length_c   1.000
_cell.angle_alpha   90.00
_cell.angle_beta   90.00
_cell.angle_gamma   90.00
#
_symmetry.space_group_name_H-M   'P 1'
#
loop_
_entity.id
_entity.type
_entity.pdbx_description
1 polymer ?
#
loop_
_entity_poly.entity_id
_entity_poly.type
_entity_poly.pdbx_seq_one_letter_code
_entity_poly.pdbx_strand_id
1 'polypeptide(L)'
;MGDYNQAFIDHEVASEEQARALADAIVAWLVDERIIENRHCDRCNGAEGECYPAGPGFTKACTDVEPEKFDYFREQFESLSPNGLRVVATRGLVMNDQGCEDSITCPRCGTVSSMGDYWNVGGPWYMREEEAGLIGCAHCSQASPIWQWARPDGGFVMLAFEFWNWWPLSEEFIAEFGRRLGHRYTFFSGKS
;
A
#
# COMPACT_ATOMS: atom_id res chain seq x y z
N MET A 1 21.92 0.83 4.19
CA MET A 1 20.66 0.49 4.88
C MET A 1 19.58 1.05 3.98
N GLY A 2 18.73 0.19 3.41
CA GLY A 2 17.64 0.62 2.55
C GLY A 2 16.35 0.58 3.36
N ASP A 3 15.36 1.37 2.94
CA ASP A 3 14.06 1.39 3.58
C ASP A 3 13.26 0.16 3.17
N TYR A 4 12.32 -0.24 4.03
CA TYR A 4 11.46 -1.38 3.79
C TYR A 4 10.01 -0.93 3.83
N ASN A 5 9.19 -1.38 2.88
CA ASN A 5 7.75 -1.18 2.93
C ASN A 5 7.00 -2.50 2.82
N GLN A 6 5.86 -2.53 3.50
CA GLN A 6 4.85 -3.56 3.38
C GLN A 6 3.56 -2.85 3.03
N ALA A 7 2.90 -3.26 1.96
CA ALA A 7 1.81 -2.46 1.42
C ALA A 7 0.58 -3.31 1.12
N PHE A 8 -0.59 -2.74 1.40
CA PHE A 8 -1.88 -3.18 0.86
C PHE A 8 -2.27 -2.22 -0.25
N ILE A 9 -2.48 -2.74 -1.46
CA ILE A 9 -3.02 -1.99 -2.60
C ILE A 9 -4.45 -2.48 -2.85
N ASP A 10 -5.42 -1.57 -2.81
CA ASP A 10 -6.81 -1.85 -3.18
C ASP A 10 -7.00 -1.75 -4.70
N HIS A 11 -7.77 -2.68 -5.27
CA HIS A 11 -8.04 -2.76 -6.72
C HIS A 11 -9.49 -2.45 -7.12
N GLU A 12 -10.35 -2.07 -6.19
CA GLU A 12 -11.79 -1.92 -6.43
C GLU A 12 -12.32 -0.51 -6.18
N VAL A 13 -11.64 0.29 -5.35
CA VAL A 13 -11.93 1.70 -5.13
C VAL A 13 -11.79 2.46 -6.45
N ALA A 14 -12.87 3.14 -6.86
CA ALA A 14 -12.94 3.84 -8.14
C ALA A 14 -13.01 5.37 -7.99
N SER A 15 -13.17 5.88 -6.78
CA SER A 15 -13.23 7.32 -6.50
C SER A 15 -12.47 7.69 -5.23
N GLU A 16 -11.98 8.93 -5.17
CA GLU A 16 -11.30 9.42 -3.97
C GLU A 16 -12.24 9.52 -2.75
N GLU A 17 -13.54 9.70 -2.97
CA GLU A 17 -14.52 9.70 -1.88
C GLU A 17 -14.64 8.32 -1.23
N GLN A 18 -14.73 7.26 -2.05
CA GLN A 18 -14.68 5.89 -1.56
C GLN A 18 -13.35 5.58 -0.89
N ALA A 19 -12.24 6.05 -1.49
CA ALA A 19 -10.91 5.88 -0.93
C ALA A 19 -10.81 6.47 0.47
N ARG A 20 -11.25 7.72 0.66
CA ARG A 20 -11.26 8.41 1.96
C ARG A 20 -12.15 7.71 2.97
N ALA A 21 -13.37 7.35 2.60
CA ALA A 21 -14.28 6.66 3.52
C ALA A 21 -13.72 5.33 4.04
N LEU A 22 -13.07 4.55 3.16
CA LEU A 22 -12.46 3.28 3.53
C LEU A 22 -11.14 3.48 4.30
N ALA A 23 -10.33 4.47 3.92
CA ALA A 23 -9.15 4.89 4.66
C ALA A 23 -9.51 5.27 6.11
N ASP A 24 -10.50 6.14 6.29
CA ASP A 24 -10.98 6.57 7.61
C ASP A 24 -11.43 5.39 8.47
N ALA A 25 -12.16 4.44 7.87
CA ALA A 25 -12.63 3.25 8.59
C ALA A 25 -11.48 2.35 9.07
N ILE A 26 -10.47 2.14 8.21
CA ILE A 26 -9.27 1.36 8.56
C ILE A 26 -8.43 2.10 9.60
N VAL A 27 -8.17 3.39 9.40
CA VAL A 27 -7.42 4.24 10.35
C VAL A 27 -8.09 4.25 11.71
N ALA A 28 -9.42 4.43 11.76
CA ALA A 28 -10.17 4.43 13.02
C ALA A 28 -10.01 3.10 13.77
N TRP A 29 -10.03 1.97 13.07
CA TRP A 29 -9.77 0.65 13.66
C TRP A 29 -8.34 0.52 14.19
N LEU A 30 -7.34 0.93 13.41
CA LEU A 30 -5.93 0.86 13.82
C LEU A 30 -5.64 1.75 15.03
N VAL A 31 -6.30 2.91 15.12
CA VAL A 31 -6.26 3.81 16.27
C VAL A 31 -6.89 3.16 17.50
N ASP A 32 -8.07 2.56 17.36
CA ASP A 32 -8.79 1.89 18.46
C ASP A 32 -7.96 0.73 19.03
N GLU A 33 -7.30 -0.04 18.15
CA GLU A 33 -6.36 -1.09 18.55
C GLU A 33 -5.02 -0.58 19.09
N ARG A 34 -4.80 0.74 19.02
CA ARG A 34 -3.55 1.44 19.39
C ARG A 34 -2.35 1.00 18.56
N ILE A 35 -2.59 0.49 17.35
CA ILE A 35 -1.57 0.07 16.38
C ILE A 35 -0.92 1.32 15.75
N ILE A 36 -1.69 2.38 15.53
CA ILE A 36 -1.19 3.71 15.14
C ILE A 36 -1.65 4.76 16.15
N GLU A 37 -0.99 5.92 16.17
CA GLU A 37 -1.48 7.08 16.90
C GLU A 37 -2.49 7.89 16.06
N ASN A 38 -3.50 8.48 16.71
CA ASN A 38 -4.45 9.40 16.06
C ASN A 38 -3.88 10.81 15.93
N ARG A 39 -2.80 10.95 15.17
CA ARG A 39 -2.20 12.22 14.79
C ARG A 39 -1.44 12.06 13.49
N HIS A 40 -1.37 13.14 12.71
CA HIS A 40 -0.47 13.16 11.56
C HIS A 40 0.99 13.34 11.99
N CYS A 41 1.91 12.81 11.20
CA CYS A 41 3.34 13.04 11.32
C CYS A 41 3.99 13.23 9.94
N ASP A 42 5.28 13.57 9.93
CA ASP A 42 6.11 13.77 8.74
C ASP A 42 7.06 12.58 8.48
N ARG A 43 6.86 11.49 9.22
CA ARG A 43 7.73 10.30 9.25
C ARG A 43 7.61 9.37 8.05
N CYS A 44 6.81 9.70 7.05
CA CYS A 44 6.68 8.91 5.81
C CYS A 44 7.41 9.60 4.64
N ASN A 45 8.56 10.23 4.93
CA ASN A 45 9.42 10.94 3.97
C ASN A 45 8.73 12.03 3.14
N GLY A 46 7.71 12.70 3.71
CA GLY A 46 6.98 13.76 3.00
C GLY A 46 6.27 13.29 1.73
N ALA A 47 6.10 11.98 1.55
CA ALA A 47 5.35 11.40 0.43
C ALA A 47 3.89 11.85 0.47
N GLU A 48 3.28 12.01 -0.71
CA GLU A 48 1.86 12.34 -0.83
C GLU A 48 1.01 11.30 -0.08
N GLY A 49 0.06 11.78 0.72
CA GLY A 49 -0.81 10.95 1.55
C GLY A 49 -0.79 11.36 3.02
N GLU A 50 -1.63 10.69 3.82
CA GLU A 50 -1.71 10.91 5.25
C GLU A 50 -0.75 9.97 5.97
N CYS A 51 0.13 10.51 6.81
CA CYS A 51 1.11 9.72 7.55
C CYS A 51 0.76 9.68 9.03
N TYR A 52 0.75 8.48 9.62
CA TYR A 52 0.46 8.23 11.02
C TYR A 52 1.64 7.52 11.70
N PRO A 53 2.05 7.95 12.90
CA PRO A 53 3.09 7.26 13.64
C PRO A 53 2.59 5.91 14.17
N ALA A 54 3.53 4.98 14.35
CA ALA A 54 3.24 3.72 15.04
C ALA A 54 2.78 4.00 16.48
N GLY A 55 1.70 3.34 16.88
CA GLY A 55 1.12 3.45 18.22
C GLY A 55 1.80 2.50 19.20
N PRO A 56 1.52 2.62 20.50
CA PRO A 56 2.14 1.77 21.52
C PRO A 56 1.83 0.27 21.38
N GLY A 57 0.79 -0.08 20.62
CA GLY A 57 0.38 -1.44 20.31
C GLY A 57 0.75 -1.91 18.90
N PHE A 58 1.62 -1.22 18.15
CA PHE A 58 1.93 -1.56 16.76
C PHE A 58 2.41 -3.00 16.57
N THR A 59 3.10 -3.57 17.56
CA THR A 59 3.56 -4.98 17.53
C THR A 59 2.44 -6.00 17.48
N LYS A 60 1.20 -5.65 17.83
CA LYS A 60 0.03 -6.51 17.62
C LYS A 60 -0.17 -6.86 16.14
N ALA A 61 0.29 -6.00 15.23
CA ALA A 61 0.19 -6.20 13.79
C ALA A 61 1.35 -7.02 13.21
N CYS A 62 2.39 -7.29 14.01
CA CYS A 62 3.66 -7.85 13.54
C CYS A 62 3.86 -9.28 14.01
N THR A 63 4.64 -10.04 13.25
CA THR A 63 5.22 -11.33 13.65
C THR A 63 6.71 -11.17 13.96
N ASP A 64 7.32 -12.22 14.53
CA ASP A 64 8.75 -12.29 14.85
C ASP A 64 9.25 -11.12 15.73
N VAL A 65 8.35 -10.58 16.54
CA VAL A 65 8.68 -9.57 17.53
C VAL A 65 9.40 -10.26 18.69
N GLU A 66 10.69 -10.01 18.83
CA GLU A 66 11.49 -10.52 19.96
C GLU A 66 11.26 -9.63 21.19
N PRO A 67 10.51 -10.08 22.21
CA PRO A 67 10.10 -9.22 23.33
C PRO A 67 11.29 -8.69 24.14
N GLU A 68 12.37 -9.48 24.24
CA GLU A 68 13.57 -9.10 24.99
C GLU A 68 14.38 -7.99 24.32
N LYS A 69 14.20 -7.79 23.01
CA LYS A 69 14.86 -6.74 22.24
C LYS A 69 13.93 -5.58 21.89
N PHE A 70 12.69 -5.62 22.39
CA PHE A 70 11.66 -4.68 21.97
C PHE A 70 12.04 -3.23 22.23
N ASP A 71 12.54 -2.89 23.42
CA ASP A 71 12.95 -1.52 23.74
C ASP A 71 14.14 -1.05 22.87
N TYR A 72 15.12 -1.93 22.65
CA TYR A 72 16.26 -1.65 21.77
C TYR A 72 15.83 -1.38 20.33
N PHE A 73 14.96 -2.22 19.80
CA PHE A 73 14.45 -2.05 18.44
C PHE A 73 13.46 -0.89 18.34
N ARG A 74 12.72 -0.55 19.40
CA ARG A 74 11.86 0.64 19.41
C ARG A 74 12.68 1.90 19.26
N GLU A 75 13.76 2.06 20.03
CA GLU A 75 14.67 3.21 19.89
C GLU A 75 15.26 3.29 18.47
N GLN A 76 15.66 2.15 17.90
CA GLN A 76 16.13 2.10 16.52
C GLN A 76 15.03 2.47 15.53
N PHE A 77 13.85 1.87 15.65
CA PHE A 77 12.69 2.12 14.82
C PHE A 77 12.32 3.60 14.83
N GLU A 78 12.25 4.23 16.01
CA GLU A 78 11.94 5.65 16.19
C GLU A 78 12.99 6.57 15.53
N SER A 79 14.23 6.09 15.38
CA SER A 79 15.31 6.80 14.68
C SER A 79 15.27 6.66 13.15
N LEU A 80 14.53 5.69 12.62
CA LEU A 80 14.35 5.52 11.17
C LEU A 80 13.43 6.61 10.61
N SER A 81 13.69 7.01 9.37
CA SER A 81 12.75 7.76 8.54
C SER A 81 12.89 7.20 7.13
N PRO A 82 11.83 6.55 6.59
CA PRO A 82 10.46 6.57 7.07
C PRO A 82 10.16 5.51 8.16
N ASN A 83 9.20 5.74 9.07
CA ASN A 83 8.85 4.80 10.15
C ASN A 83 7.38 4.85 10.62
N GLY A 84 6.44 4.94 9.69
CA GLY A 84 5.01 5.08 9.99
C GLY A 84 4.10 4.34 9.02
N LEU A 85 2.80 4.54 9.20
CA LEU A 85 1.79 4.15 8.23
C LEU A 85 1.53 5.33 7.28
N ARG A 86 1.81 5.15 5.98
CA ARG A 86 1.33 6.07 4.93
C ARG A 86 0.02 5.54 4.37
N VAL A 87 -0.98 6.42 4.29
CA VAL A 87 -2.27 6.14 3.66
C VAL A 87 -2.40 6.99 2.40
N VAL A 88 -2.59 6.33 1.28
CA VAL A 88 -2.89 6.96 -0.01
C VAL A 88 -4.38 6.81 -0.25
N ALA A 89 -5.13 7.91 -0.31
CA ALA A 89 -6.58 7.91 -0.59
C ALA A 89 -6.92 8.77 -1.83
N THR A 90 -6.01 8.71 -2.82
CA THR A 90 -5.98 9.50 -4.05
C THR A 90 -5.29 8.69 -5.15
N ARG A 91 -5.26 9.18 -6.39
CA ARG A 91 -4.34 8.68 -7.43
C ARG A 91 -2.92 8.68 -6.87
N GLY A 92 -2.29 7.52 -6.88
CA GLY A 92 -0.97 7.31 -6.30
C GLY A 92 -0.17 6.23 -7.02
N LEU A 93 1.11 6.16 -6.68
CA LEU A 93 2.00 5.06 -7.03
C LEU A 93 2.61 4.51 -5.73
N VAL A 94 2.55 3.19 -5.58
CA VAL A 94 3.10 2.45 -4.45
C VAL A 94 3.97 1.35 -5.02
N MET A 95 5.22 1.27 -4.59
CA MET A 95 6.24 0.38 -5.16
C MET A 95 7.17 -0.10 -4.06
N ASN A 96 7.75 -1.29 -4.23
CA ASN A 96 9.03 -1.62 -3.65
C ASN A 96 10.10 -1.64 -4.76
N ASP A 97 11.36 -1.50 -4.38
CA ASP A 97 12.52 -1.57 -5.28
C ASP A 97 13.05 -3.01 -5.39
N GLN A 98 12.41 -3.96 -4.70
CA GLN A 98 12.80 -5.37 -4.70
C GLN A 98 11.94 -6.21 -5.62
N GLY A 99 12.53 -6.48 -6.78
CA GLY A 99 12.02 -7.46 -7.72
C GLY A 99 11.17 -6.82 -8.80
N CYS A 100 11.78 -5.86 -9.51
CA CYS A 100 11.26 -5.20 -10.72
C CYS A 100 10.65 -6.19 -11.70
N GLU A 101 9.43 -6.63 -11.41
CA GLU A 101 8.78 -7.67 -12.17
C GLU A 101 8.07 -6.96 -13.30
N ASP A 102 8.55 -7.21 -14.52
CA ASP A 102 8.10 -6.54 -15.75
C ASP A 102 6.74 -7.08 -16.22
N SER A 103 5.85 -7.42 -15.28
CA SER A 103 4.57 -8.04 -15.56
C SER A 103 3.41 -7.41 -14.78
N ILE A 104 2.26 -7.38 -15.43
CA ILE A 104 0.97 -6.95 -14.89
C ILE A 104 -0.07 -8.03 -15.16
N THR A 105 -1.01 -8.23 -14.25
CA THR A 105 -2.09 -9.22 -14.43
C THR A 105 -3.40 -8.54 -14.77
N CYS A 106 -4.03 -8.95 -15.88
CA CYS A 106 -5.31 -8.42 -16.29
C CYS A 106 -6.41 -8.74 -15.25
N PRO A 107 -7.17 -7.73 -14.75
CA PRO A 107 -8.22 -7.97 -13.74
C PRO A 107 -9.42 -8.74 -14.27
N ARG A 108 -9.57 -8.89 -15.59
CA ARG A 108 -10.73 -9.52 -16.23
C ARG A 108 -10.50 -10.99 -16.57
N CYS A 109 -9.34 -11.32 -17.13
CA CYS A 109 -9.06 -12.68 -17.58
C CYS A 109 -7.84 -13.32 -16.90
N GLY A 110 -7.14 -12.61 -16.01
CA GLY A 110 -5.97 -13.13 -15.30
C GLY A 110 -4.72 -13.33 -16.19
N THR A 111 -4.76 -12.91 -17.45
CA THR A 111 -3.61 -13.03 -18.35
C THR A 111 -2.51 -12.07 -17.91
N VAL A 112 -1.31 -12.63 -17.72
CA VAL A 112 -0.08 -11.87 -17.47
C VAL A 112 0.34 -11.18 -18.77
N SER A 113 0.59 -9.88 -18.69
CA SER A 113 0.99 -9.01 -19.82
C SER A 113 2.27 -8.24 -19.45
N SER A 114 3.01 -7.77 -20.45
CA SER A 114 4.16 -6.89 -20.22
C SER A 114 3.73 -5.47 -19.84
N MET A 115 4.63 -4.72 -19.24
CA MET A 115 4.36 -3.37 -18.70
C MET A 115 4.32 -2.23 -19.73
N GLY A 116 4.41 -2.51 -21.03
CA GLY A 116 4.59 -1.49 -22.08
C GLY A 116 3.58 -0.34 -21.99
N ASP A 117 2.29 -0.66 -22.01
CA ASP A 117 1.21 0.34 -21.90
C ASP A 117 0.98 0.83 -20.46
N TYR A 118 1.46 0.08 -19.46
CA TYR A 118 1.22 0.36 -18.06
C TYR A 118 1.80 1.70 -17.63
N TRP A 119 3.10 1.92 -17.90
CA TRP A 119 3.74 3.18 -17.55
C TRP A 119 3.27 4.34 -18.43
N ASN A 120 3.02 4.08 -19.71
CA ASN A 120 2.56 5.09 -20.66
C ASN A 120 1.18 5.67 -20.29
N VAL A 121 0.26 4.84 -19.79
CA VAL A 121 -1.05 5.27 -19.32
C VAL A 121 -0.97 5.77 -17.87
N GLY A 122 -0.18 5.12 -17.03
CA GLY A 122 -0.15 5.36 -15.60
C GLY A 122 0.55 6.64 -15.18
N GLY A 123 1.66 6.99 -15.83
CA GLY A 123 2.40 8.23 -15.55
C GLY A 123 1.49 9.47 -15.67
N PRO A 124 0.88 9.72 -16.85
CA PRO A 124 -0.04 10.84 -17.04
C PRO A 124 -1.26 10.79 -16.11
N TRP A 125 -1.80 9.60 -15.84
CA TRP A 125 -2.93 9.43 -14.92
C TRP A 125 -2.58 9.83 -13.48
N TYR A 126 -1.43 9.35 -12.98
CA TYR A 126 -0.89 9.67 -11.66
C TYR A 126 -0.60 11.17 -11.53
N MET A 127 0.02 11.76 -12.54
CA MET A 127 0.32 13.20 -12.60
C MET A 127 -0.91 14.08 -12.84
N ARG A 128 -2.10 13.48 -12.99
CA ARG A 128 -3.38 14.16 -13.29
C ARG A 128 -3.37 14.95 -14.60
N GLU A 129 -2.56 14.51 -15.55
CA GLU A 129 -2.51 15.03 -16.91
C GLU A 129 -3.60 14.38 -17.78
N GLU A 130 -4.00 13.15 -17.45
CA GLU A 130 -5.08 12.42 -18.11
C GLU A 130 -6.06 11.78 -17.11
N GLU A 131 -7.34 11.74 -17.48
CA GLU A 131 -8.42 11.27 -16.61
C GLU A 131 -8.74 9.77 -16.78
N ALA A 132 -8.57 9.19 -17.98
CA ALA A 132 -9.14 7.87 -18.28
C ALA A 132 -8.41 6.73 -17.55
N GLY A 133 -7.07 6.74 -17.57
CA GLY A 133 -6.25 5.72 -16.93
C GLY A 133 -6.64 4.28 -17.34
N LEU A 134 -7.05 4.05 -18.59
CA LEU A 134 -7.55 2.76 -19.05
C LEU A 134 -6.50 2.01 -19.87
N ILE A 135 -6.29 0.73 -19.55
CA ILE A 135 -5.43 -0.18 -20.32
C ILE A 135 -6.30 -1.28 -20.92
N GLY A 136 -6.10 -1.56 -22.21
CA GLY A 136 -6.74 -2.67 -22.93
C GLY A 136 -5.96 -3.97 -22.76
N CYS A 137 -6.65 -5.08 -22.48
CA CYS A 137 -6.02 -6.40 -22.50
C CYS A 137 -5.96 -6.96 -23.93
N ALA A 138 -4.76 -7.28 -24.43
CA ALA A 138 -4.60 -7.91 -25.74
C ALA A 138 -5.24 -9.30 -25.86
N HIS A 139 -5.48 -9.99 -24.74
CA HIS A 139 -6.06 -11.33 -24.71
C HIS A 139 -7.59 -11.33 -24.69
N CYS A 140 -8.23 -10.58 -23.79
CA CYS A 140 -9.70 -10.54 -23.67
C CYS A 140 -10.36 -9.30 -24.30
N SER A 141 -9.56 -8.38 -24.84
CA SER A 141 -10.00 -7.11 -25.45
C SER A 141 -10.82 -6.19 -24.55
N GLN A 142 -10.87 -6.46 -23.24
CA GLN A 142 -11.53 -5.59 -22.26
C GLN A 142 -10.55 -4.51 -21.80
N ALA A 143 -11.04 -3.27 -21.74
CA ALA A 143 -10.34 -2.18 -21.07
C ALA A 143 -10.63 -2.22 -19.57
N SER A 144 -9.63 -1.92 -18.75
CA SER A 144 -9.79 -1.79 -17.30
C SER A 144 -8.92 -0.68 -16.75
N PRO A 145 -9.36 0.02 -15.69
CA PRO A 145 -8.58 1.08 -15.07
C PRO A 145 -7.23 0.55 -14.56
N ILE A 146 -6.19 1.38 -14.68
CA ILE A 146 -4.82 0.97 -14.43
C ILE A 146 -4.60 0.47 -13.01
N TRP A 147 -5.28 1.04 -12.02
CA TRP A 147 -5.19 0.62 -10.62
C TRP A 147 -5.84 -0.74 -10.32
N GLN A 148 -6.60 -1.30 -11.26
CA GLN A 148 -7.14 -2.66 -11.15
C GLN A 148 -6.15 -3.73 -11.62
N TRP A 149 -5.12 -3.35 -12.38
CA TRP A 149 -4.11 -4.28 -12.87
C TRP A 149 -3.14 -4.61 -11.74
N ALA A 150 -3.14 -5.86 -11.30
CA ALA A 150 -2.30 -6.29 -10.20
C ALA A 150 -0.84 -6.42 -10.64
N ARG A 151 0.08 -5.95 -9.80
CA ARG A 151 1.51 -6.26 -9.87
C ARG A 151 2.02 -6.77 -8.53
N PRO A 152 3.00 -7.69 -8.52
CA PRO A 152 3.47 -8.30 -7.27
C PRO A 152 4.30 -7.38 -6.37
N ASP A 153 4.87 -6.32 -6.93
CA ASP A 153 5.85 -5.42 -6.32
C ASP A 153 5.35 -3.98 -6.16
N GLY A 154 4.10 -3.70 -6.53
CA GLY A 154 3.57 -2.34 -6.50
C GLY A 154 2.33 -2.13 -7.35
N GLY A 155 2.04 -0.89 -7.68
CA GLY A 155 0.95 -0.54 -8.56
C GLY A 155 0.55 0.94 -8.51
N PHE A 156 -0.19 1.35 -9.54
CA PHE A 156 -1.00 2.56 -9.47
C PHE A 156 -2.20 2.30 -8.58
N VAL A 157 -2.57 3.26 -7.74
CA VAL A 157 -3.55 3.05 -6.68
C VAL A 157 -4.53 4.20 -6.58
N MET A 158 -5.75 3.91 -6.16
CA MET A 158 -6.70 4.89 -5.60
C MET A 158 -6.73 4.84 -4.07
N LEU A 159 -6.45 3.67 -3.51
CA LEU A 159 -6.33 3.45 -2.08
C LEU A 159 -5.16 2.49 -1.80
N ALA A 160 -4.27 2.87 -0.89
CA ALA A 160 -3.21 2.00 -0.40
C ALA A 160 -2.76 2.36 1.02
N PHE A 161 -2.16 1.38 1.69
CA PHE A 161 -1.63 1.49 3.05
C PHE A 161 -0.22 0.94 3.08
N GLU A 162 0.78 1.75 3.41
CA GLU A 162 2.17 1.34 3.49
C GLU A 162 2.73 1.45 4.89
N PHE A 163 3.28 0.35 5.38
CA PHE A 163 3.92 0.23 6.68
C PHE A 163 5.43 0.29 6.48
N TRP A 164 6.03 1.42 6.84
CA TRP A 164 7.43 1.73 6.58
C TRP A 164 8.34 1.30 7.72
N ASN A 165 9.30 0.43 7.44
CA ASN A 165 10.30 -0.10 8.37
C ASN A 165 9.70 -0.82 9.61
N TRP A 166 8.44 -1.24 9.53
CA TRP A 166 7.83 -2.10 10.55
C TRP A 166 8.43 -3.51 10.46
N TRP A 167 8.38 -4.26 11.56
CA TRP A 167 8.56 -5.71 11.50
C TRP A 167 7.57 -6.34 10.51
N PRO A 168 7.89 -7.54 9.98
CA PRO A 168 6.97 -8.28 9.13
C PRO A 168 5.57 -8.32 9.74
N LEU A 169 4.55 -7.96 8.96
CA LEU A 169 3.17 -8.06 9.41
C LEU A 169 2.79 -9.53 9.59
N SER A 170 2.02 -9.83 10.64
CA SER A 170 1.57 -11.20 10.88
C SER A 170 0.50 -11.62 9.87
N GLU A 171 0.41 -12.92 9.60
CA GLU A 171 -0.62 -13.47 8.70
C GLU A 171 -2.04 -13.17 9.22
N GLU A 172 -2.24 -13.20 10.55
CA GLU A 172 -3.51 -12.86 11.17
C GLU A 172 -3.88 -11.39 10.95
N PHE A 173 -2.91 -10.48 11.07
CA PHE A 173 -3.15 -9.07 10.82
C PHE A 173 -3.47 -8.83 9.35
N ILE A 174 -2.73 -9.44 8.42
CA ILE A 174 -2.98 -9.33 6.97
C ILE A 174 -4.38 -9.87 6.63
N ALA A 175 -4.78 -11.00 7.20
CA ALA A 175 -6.11 -11.58 6.99
C ALA A 175 -7.23 -10.68 7.54
N GLU A 176 -7.07 -10.14 8.75
CA GLU A 176 -8.04 -9.23 9.36
C GLU A 176 -8.14 -7.89 8.60
N PHE A 177 -7.00 -7.35 8.16
CA PHE A 177 -6.93 -6.16 7.32
C PHE A 177 -7.70 -6.38 6.01
N GLY A 178 -7.42 -7.48 5.30
CA GLY A 178 -8.11 -7.84 4.07
C GLY A 178 -9.62 -8.02 4.26
N ARG A 179 -10.04 -8.66 5.36
CA ARG A 179 -11.46 -8.81 5.71
C ARG A 179 -12.16 -7.47 5.95
N ARG A 180 -11.47 -6.51 6.58
CA ARG A 180 -12.01 -5.17 6.84
C ARG A 180 -12.03 -4.29 5.60
N LEU A 181 -11.04 -4.45 4.73
CA LEU A 181 -11.02 -3.79 3.43
C LEU A 181 -12.22 -4.28 2.58
N GLY A 182 -12.51 -5.58 2.61
CA GLY A 182 -13.69 -6.17 1.95
C GLY A 182 -13.60 -6.19 0.42
N HIS A 183 -12.45 -5.79 -0.14
CA HIS A 183 -12.17 -5.72 -1.57
C HIS A 183 -11.02 -6.66 -1.95
N ARG A 184 -10.84 -6.91 -3.24
CA ARG A 184 -9.60 -7.45 -3.78
C ARG A 184 -8.45 -6.48 -3.54
N TYR A 185 -7.38 -7.01 -2.97
CA TYR A 185 -6.14 -6.29 -2.75
C TYR A 185 -4.93 -7.13 -3.15
N THR A 186 -3.81 -6.46 -3.36
CA THR A 186 -2.48 -7.07 -3.35
C THR A 186 -1.79 -6.70 -2.05
N PHE A 187 -1.16 -7.68 -1.40
CA PHE A 187 -0.22 -7.46 -0.32
C PHE A 187 1.19 -7.80 -0.80
N PHE A 188 2.14 -6.92 -0.54
CA PHE A 188 3.56 -7.17 -0.80
C PHE A 188 4.44 -6.58 0.29
N SER A 189 5.70 -7.02 0.28
CA SER A 189 6.71 -6.71 1.29
C SER A 189 8.08 -6.73 0.61
N GLY A 190 8.86 -5.67 0.76
CA GLY A 190 10.19 -5.60 0.14
C GLY A 190 10.97 -4.36 0.52
N LYS A 191 12.26 -4.33 0.17
CA LYS A 191 13.03 -3.07 0.26
C LYS A 191 12.56 -2.11 -0.82
N SER A 192 12.47 -0.85 -0.45
CA SER A 192 12.26 0.31 -1.31
C SER A 192 13.55 1.12 -1.45
#